data_AF-A0A7I9V520-F1
#
_entry.id   AF-A0A7I9V520-F1
#
_cell.length_a   1.000
_cell.length_b   1.000
_cell.length_c   1.000
_cell.angle_alpha   90.00
_cell.angle_beta   90.00
_cell.angle_gamma   90.00
#
_symmetry.space_group_name_H-M   'P 1'
#
loop_
_entity.id
_entity.type
_entity.pdbx_description
1 polymer ?
#
loop_
_entity_poly.entity_id
_entity_poly.type
_entity_poly.pdbx_seq_one_letter_code
_entity_poly.pdbx_strand_id
1 'polypeptide(L)'
;MSTPTESRLRGRLGATGWTRARAIASLGMVFGLGAVGTMAAWSDTATATTGMFSTNAVNIKMTVNDNRPVYNFVGLKKINMARGATTAGLLTVKNTGSDAFTYAMGVDIANNGTATYGGASAAIFAQNLLVTVLKNGTVSGATCTGGTVVGTADTPLLIGSKALVPTTAPLAVNGTENLCIQVKVNANAPKEARMAAVSAKFKFTATKA
;
A
#
# COMPACT_ATOMS: atom_id res chain seq x y z
N MET A 1 -65.47 -11.69 -11.16
CA MET A 1 -64.90 -12.86 -11.86
C MET A 1 -63.78 -12.34 -12.73
N SER A 2 -62.54 -12.45 -12.24
CA SER A 2 -61.39 -11.71 -12.77
C SER A 2 -60.47 -12.67 -13.54
N THR A 3 -60.39 -12.51 -14.85
CA THR A 3 -59.51 -13.27 -15.75
C THR A 3 -58.04 -13.00 -15.47
N PRO A 4 -57.16 -14.02 -15.43
CA PRO A 4 -55.73 -13.82 -15.29
C PRO A 4 -55.12 -13.32 -16.61
N THR A 5 -54.38 -12.22 -16.55
CA THR A 5 -53.60 -11.70 -17.67
C THR A 5 -52.39 -12.61 -17.92
N GLU A 6 -52.46 -13.44 -18.95
CA GLU A 6 -51.31 -14.21 -19.42
C GLU A 6 -50.22 -13.31 -19.98
N SER A 7 -49.00 -13.51 -19.48
CA SER A 7 -47.78 -12.84 -19.92
C SER A 7 -47.47 -13.15 -21.39
N ARG A 8 -47.60 -12.13 -22.25
CA ARG A 8 -47.45 -12.18 -23.72
C ARG A 8 -46.03 -12.49 -24.25
N LEU A 9 -45.05 -12.76 -23.38
CA LEU A 9 -43.67 -13.02 -23.81
C LEU A 9 -43.40 -14.47 -24.22
N ARG A 10 -44.33 -15.41 -23.98
CA ARG A 10 -44.17 -16.83 -24.33
C ARG A 10 -44.39 -17.17 -25.81
N GLY A 11 -44.93 -16.26 -26.62
CA GLY A 11 -45.42 -16.57 -27.96
C GLY A 11 -44.41 -16.56 -29.11
N ARG A 12 -43.17 -16.04 -28.92
CA ARG A 12 -42.23 -15.81 -30.04
C ARG A 12 -40.94 -16.63 -30.02
N LEU A 13 -40.71 -17.44 -28.99
CA LEU A 13 -39.55 -18.34 -28.92
C LEU A 13 -40.08 -19.74 -28.67
N GLY A 14 -39.92 -20.65 -29.63
CA GLY A 14 -40.28 -22.06 -29.46
C GLY A 14 -39.63 -22.65 -28.21
N ALA A 15 -40.21 -23.71 -27.64
CA ALA A 15 -39.79 -24.30 -26.36
C ALA A 15 -38.26 -24.51 -26.25
N THR A 16 -37.59 -24.85 -27.35
CA THR A 16 -36.14 -24.99 -27.47
C THR A 16 -35.37 -23.66 -27.37
N GLY A 17 -35.89 -22.58 -27.94
CA GLY A 17 -35.30 -21.24 -27.88
C GLY A 17 -35.39 -20.62 -26.48
N TRP A 18 -36.48 -20.87 -25.77
CA TRP A 18 -36.64 -20.45 -24.37
C TRP A 18 -35.66 -21.16 -23.42
N THR A 19 -35.44 -22.46 -23.62
CA THR A 19 -34.46 -23.23 -22.83
C THR A 19 -33.03 -22.76 -23.10
N ARG A 20 -32.68 -22.46 -24.37
CA ARG A 20 -31.37 -21.90 -24.74
C ARG A 20 -31.17 -20.49 -24.18
N ALA A 21 -32.19 -19.63 -24.22
CA ALA A 21 -32.13 -18.29 -23.65
C ALA A 21 -31.91 -18.32 -22.13
N ARG A 22 -32.58 -19.22 -21.40
CA ARG A 22 -32.32 -19.42 -19.95
C ARG A 22 -30.92 -19.94 -19.69
N ALA A 23 -30.41 -20.86 -20.50
CA ALA A 23 -29.05 -21.38 -20.36
C ALA A 23 -27.98 -20.30 -20.58
N ILE A 24 -28.17 -19.44 -21.59
CA ILE A 24 -27.26 -18.29 -21.84
C ILE A 24 -27.36 -17.27 -20.70
N ALA A 25 -28.57 -16.98 -20.21
CA ALA A 25 -28.76 -16.07 -19.08
C ALA A 25 -28.11 -16.60 -17.78
N SER A 26 -28.18 -17.91 -17.52
CA SER A 26 -27.49 -18.52 -16.37
C SER A 26 -25.98 -18.53 -16.54
N LEU A 27 -25.47 -18.74 -17.76
CA LEU A 27 -24.03 -18.59 -18.03
C LEU A 27 -23.57 -17.16 -17.81
N GLY A 28 -24.38 -16.16 -18.19
CA GLY A 28 -24.10 -14.74 -17.93
C GLY A 28 -23.97 -14.39 -16.45
N MET A 29 -24.75 -15.03 -15.57
CA MET A 29 -24.60 -14.88 -14.11
C MET A 29 -23.32 -15.54 -13.59
N VAL A 30 -22.95 -16.71 -14.12
CA VAL A 30 -21.72 -17.42 -13.70
C VAL A 30 -20.46 -16.68 -14.19
N PHE A 31 -20.46 -16.17 -15.42
CA PHE A 31 -19.38 -15.32 -15.93
C PHE A 31 -19.35 -13.93 -15.29
N GLY A 32 -20.52 -13.37 -14.92
CA GLY A 32 -20.63 -12.09 -14.22
C GLY A 32 -20.03 -12.09 -12.82
N LEU A 33 -20.12 -13.22 -12.11
CA LEU A 33 -19.48 -13.41 -10.79
C LEU A 33 -18.01 -13.85 -10.89
N GLY A 34 -17.61 -14.49 -11.98
CA GLY A 34 -16.20 -14.84 -12.26
C GLY A 34 -15.32 -13.66 -12.68
N ALA A 35 -15.93 -12.51 -13.04
CA ALA A 35 -15.24 -11.28 -13.44
C ALA A 35 -15.01 -10.30 -12.28
N VAL A 36 -15.28 -10.69 -11.03
CA VAL A 36 -14.75 -9.94 -9.88
C VAL A 36 -13.24 -10.19 -9.87
N GLY A 37 -12.49 -9.23 -10.41
CA GLY A 37 -11.04 -9.28 -10.47
C GLY A 37 -10.45 -9.68 -9.12
N THR A 38 -9.44 -10.54 -9.14
CA THR A 38 -8.73 -11.03 -7.96
C THR A 38 -7.98 -9.84 -7.33
N MET A 39 -8.66 -9.10 -6.45
CA MET A 39 -8.25 -7.82 -5.84
C MET A 39 -7.26 -8.03 -4.67
N ALA A 40 -5.97 -7.75 -4.89
CA ALA A 40 -5.02 -7.55 -3.79
C ALA A 40 -5.22 -6.14 -3.22
N ALA A 41 -5.43 -6.05 -1.90
CA ALA A 41 -5.52 -4.77 -1.18
C ALA A 41 -4.22 -4.57 -0.39
N TRP A 42 -3.71 -3.37 -0.20
CA TRP A 42 -2.63 -3.14 0.76
C TRP A 42 -3.04 -1.94 1.61
N SER A 43 -3.27 -2.19 2.89
CA SER A 43 -3.71 -1.17 3.84
C SER A 43 -3.43 -1.70 5.23
N ASP A 44 -2.74 -0.92 6.06
CA ASP A 44 -3.39 -0.23 7.18
C ASP A 44 -2.31 0.38 8.08
N THR A 45 -2.34 1.70 8.23
CA THR A 45 -1.47 2.47 9.12
C THR A 45 0.02 2.37 8.77
N ALA A 46 0.44 3.14 7.79
CA ALA A 46 1.82 3.63 7.74
C ALA A 46 1.97 4.69 8.85
N THR A 47 2.04 4.19 10.08
CA THR A 47 2.28 4.97 11.28
C THR A 47 3.75 5.32 11.31
N ALA A 48 4.09 6.56 10.94
CA ALA A 48 5.41 7.09 11.22
C ALA A 48 5.53 7.35 12.72
N THR A 49 6.09 6.39 13.46
CA THR A 49 6.35 6.57 14.90
C THR A 49 7.71 7.23 15.08
N THR A 50 7.73 8.43 15.62
CA THR A 50 8.97 9.10 16.06
C THR A 50 9.29 8.63 17.49
N GLY A 51 10.41 7.94 17.72
CA GLY A 51 10.85 7.62 19.07
C GLY A 51 11.01 8.86 19.96
N MET A 52 10.63 8.77 21.23
CA MET A 52 10.87 9.84 22.22
C MET A 52 12.27 9.61 22.83
N PHE A 53 13.24 10.45 22.47
CA PHE A 53 14.56 10.47 23.10
C PHE A 53 14.70 11.77 23.89
N SER A 54 14.03 11.82 25.04
CA SER A 54 14.20 12.89 26.04
C SER A 54 14.87 12.26 27.25
N THR A 55 16.19 12.14 27.22
CA THR A 55 16.98 12.07 28.45
C THR A 55 17.33 13.51 28.83
N ASN A 56 17.46 13.83 30.12
CA ASN A 56 17.63 15.19 30.68
C ASN A 56 18.81 16.03 30.12
N ALA A 57 19.54 15.56 29.10
CA ALA A 57 20.65 16.24 28.44
C ALA A 57 20.55 16.27 26.89
N VAL A 58 19.46 15.77 26.27
CA VAL A 58 19.29 15.70 24.81
C VAL A 58 17.85 16.07 24.42
N ASN A 59 17.69 17.11 23.60
CA ASN A 59 16.39 17.60 23.16
C ASN A 59 16.22 17.38 21.65
N ILE A 60 15.97 16.12 21.29
CA ILE A 60 15.67 15.69 19.93
C ILE A 60 14.15 15.61 19.78
N LYS A 61 13.60 16.51 18.95
CA LYS A 61 12.19 16.48 18.54
C LYS A 61 12.13 16.34 17.03
N MET A 62 11.67 15.17 16.60
CA MET A 62 11.36 14.90 15.20
C MET A 62 9.85 14.96 15.03
N THR A 63 9.40 15.70 14.04
CA THR A 63 8.03 15.66 13.53
C THR A 63 8.03 15.11 12.12
N VAL A 64 6.92 14.47 11.75
CA VAL A 64 6.73 13.87 10.44
C VAL A 64 5.43 14.43 9.86
N ASN A 65 5.51 15.19 8.76
CA ASN A 65 4.41 16.02 8.24
C ASN A 65 3.73 16.85 9.36
N ASP A 66 4.54 17.49 10.20
CA ASP A 66 4.13 18.28 11.37
C ASP A 66 3.35 17.53 12.47
N ASN A 67 3.19 16.20 12.35
CA ASN A 67 2.56 15.36 13.38
C ASN A 67 3.57 14.63 14.26
N ARG A 68 3.20 14.42 15.53
CA ARG A 68 3.92 13.62 16.55
C ARG A 68 2.92 13.05 17.57
N PRO A 69 3.08 11.83 18.10
CA PRO A 69 4.12 10.84 17.81
C PRO A 69 3.81 9.93 16.60
N VAL A 70 2.60 10.03 16.06
CA VAL A 70 2.07 9.15 15.00
C VAL A 70 1.52 10.00 13.86
N TYR A 71 1.99 9.76 12.65
CA TYR A 71 1.37 10.24 11.41
C TYR A 71 0.80 9.06 10.64
N ASN A 72 -0.48 9.14 10.23
CA ASN A 72 -1.10 8.13 9.38
C ASN A 72 -0.85 8.47 7.91
N PHE A 73 -0.05 7.66 7.23
CA PHE A 73 0.35 7.90 5.83
C PHE A 73 -0.74 7.50 4.84
N VAL A 74 -1.74 8.37 4.68
CA VAL A 74 -2.88 8.09 3.78
C VAL A 74 -2.47 8.02 2.31
N GLY A 75 -1.41 8.75 1.90
CA GLY A 75 -0.93 8.78 0.51
C GLY A 75 -0.38 7.45 -0.01
N LEU A 76 -0.05 6.50 0.88
CA LEU A 76 0.37 5.15 0.54
C LEU A 76 -0.74 4.12 0.78
N LYS A 77 -2.01 4.53 0.81
CA LYS A 77 -3.12 3.59 0.83
C LYS A 77 -3.61 3.34 -0.59
N LYS A 78 -3.57 2.10 -1.05
CA LYS A 78 -4.20 1.69 -2.32
C LYS A 78 -4.95 0.39 -2.13
N ILE A 79 -6.03 0.24 -2.86
CA ILE A 79 -6.68 -1.06 -3.03
C ILE A 79 -6.53 -1.44 -4.49
N ASN A 80 -6.59 -2.74 -4.77
CA ASN A 80 -6.62 -3.28 -6.13
C ASN A 80 -5.34 -2.97 -6.90
N MET A 81 -4.19 -3.14 -6.25
CA MET A 81 -2.90 -2.97 -6.95
C MET A 81 -2.66 -4.13 -7.90
N ALA A 82 -2.69 -3.82 -9.19
CA ALA A 82 -2.31 -4.74 -10.25
C ALA A 82 -0.79 -4.95 -10.28
N ARG A 83 -0.33 -5.96 -11.03
CA ARG A 83 1.09 -6.14 -11.34
C ARG A 83 1.64 -4.88 -12.01
N GLY A 84 2.80 -4.41 -11.57
CA GLY A 84 3.40 -3.18 -12.07
C GLY A 84 2.74 -1.89 -11.56
N ALA A 85 1.66 -1.97 -10.78
CA ALA A 85 1.06 -0.79 -10.19
C ALA A 85 2.02 -0.12 -9.21
N THR A 86 2.08 1.19 -9.30
CA THR A 86 2.88 2.04 -8.42
C THR A 86 1.99 2.95 -7.60
N THR A 87 2.54 3.40 -6.49
CA THR A 87 1.95 4.42 -5.64
C THR A 87 3.09 5.10 -4.89
N ALA A 88 2.97 6.40 -4.70
CA ALA A 88 4.01 7.18 -4.05
C ALA A 88 3.37 8.16 -3.08
N GLY A 89 4.12 8.54 -2.06
CA GLY A 89 3.70 9.56 -1.13
C GLY A 89 4.89 10.27 -0.51
N LEU A 90 4.66 11.53 -0.15
CA LEU A 90 5.69 12.42 0.37
C LEU A 90 5.63 12.45 1.90
N LEU A 91 6.81 12.36 2.51
CA LEU A 91 7.00 12.49 3.93
C LEU A 91 8.04 13.56 4.27
N THR A 92 7.60 14.60 4.94
CA THR A 92 8.45 15.66 5.43
C THR A 92 8.94 15.31 6.84
N VAL A 93 10.24 15.08 7.00
CA VAL A 93 10.89 14.91 8.30
C VAL A 93 11.45 16.27 8.71
N LYS A 94 11.13 16.71 9.93
CA LYS A 94 11.58 18.01 10.44
C LYS A 94 12.19 17.89 11.82
N ASN A 95 13.32 18.58 12.01
CA ASN A 95 13.93 18.76 13.32
C ASN A 95 13.36 19.99 14.01
N THR A 96 12.51 19.77 15.01
CA THR A 96 11.92 20.79 15.89
C THR A 96 12.58 20.81 17.27
N GLY A 97 13.66 20.05 17.45
CA GLY A 97 14.46 20.01 18.66
C GLY A 97 15.47 21.15 18.72
N SER A 98 16.30 21.15 19.76
CA SER A 98 17.43 22.09 19.87
C SER A 98 18.79 21.47 19.54
N ASP A 99 18.83 20.15 19.29
CA ASP A 99 20.02 19.42 18.88
C ASP A 99 19.87 18.89 17.45
N ALA A 100 20.97 18.81 16.70
CA ALA A 100 21.00 18.07 15.44
C ALA A 100 20.88 16.56 15.70
N PHE A 101 20.22 15.83 14.78
CA PHE A 101 20.09 14.38 14.87
C PHE A 101 20.28 13.71 13.52
N THR A 102 20.74 12.47 13.55
CA THR A 102 20.66 11.54 12.42
C THR A 102 19.43 10.66 12.60
N TYR A 103 18.90 10.08 11.52
CA TYR A 103 17.79 9.13 11.64
C TYR A 103 17.95 7.95 10.71
N ALA A 104 17.39 6.82 11.11
CA ALA A 104 17.21 5.64 10.27
C ALA A 104 15.71 5.36 10.10
N MET A 105 15.33 4.75 8.98
CA MET A 105 13.95 4.34 8.73
C MET A 105 13.88 2.83 8.48
N GLY A 106 12.98 2.18 9.20
CA GLY A 106 12.54 0.82 8.93
C GLY A 106 11.06 0.78 8.55
N VAL A 107 10.59 -0.40 8.16
CA VAL A 107 9.18 -0.70 7.94
C VAL A 107 8.85 -2.04 8.59
N ASP A 108 7.71 -2.11 9.27
CA ASP A 108 7.12 -3.36 9.72
C ASP A 108 5.94 -3.70 8.84
N ILE A 109 5.98 -4.89 8.24
CA ILE A 109 4.89 -5.39 7.42
C ILE A 109 4.15 -6.47 8.18
N ALA A 110 2.83 -6.34 8.26
CA ALA A 110 1.97 -7.36 8.83
C ALA A 110 0.98 -7.87 7.78
N ASN A 111 0.57 -9.13 7.91
CA ASN A 111 -0.55 -9.65 7.15
C ASN A 111 -1.82 -8.91 7.59
N ASN A 112 -2.57 -8.35 6.63
CA ASN A 112 -3.84 -7.67 6.89
C ASN A 112 -5.03 -8.36 6.18
N GLY A 113 -4.89 -9.64 5.89
CA GLY A 113 -5.93 -10.48 5.31
C GLY A 113 -5.46 -11.16 4.03
N THR A 114 -5.82 -12.41 3.87
CA THR A 114 -5.58 -13.17 2.64
C THR A 114 -6.85 -13.92 2.33
N ALA A 115 -7.36 -13.80 1.10
CA ALA A 115 -8.48 -14.64 0.71
C ALA A 115 -8.04 -16.12 0.74
N THR A 116 -8.86 -16.99 1.32
CA THR A 116 -8.54 -18.42 1.44
C THR A 116 -8.60 -19.16 0.09
N TYR A 117 -9.03 -18.48 -0.99
CA TYR A 117 -9.21 -19.08 -2.30
C TYR A 117 -7.95 -18.97 -3.18
N GLY A 118 -7.59 -20.06 -3.87
CA GLY A 118 -6.61 -20.02 -4.96
C GLY A 118 -5.12 -19.91 -4.56
N GLY A 119 -4.77 -20.21 -3.31
CA GLY A 119 -3.37 -20.20 -2.85
C GLY A 119 -2.81 -18.80 -2.55
N ALA A 120 -3.65 -17.82 -2.28
CA ALA A 120 -3.20 -16.46 -1.93
C ALA A 120 -2.35 -16.45 -0.66
N SER A 121 -1.28 -15.65 -0.67
CA SER A 121 -0.33 -15.54 0.43
C SER A 121 0.14 -14.09 0.61
N ALA A 122 -0.06 -13.55 1.81
CA ALA A 122 0.42 -12.23 2.20
C ALA A 122 1.94 -12.15 2.23
N ALA A 123 2.62 -13.26 2.54
CA ALA A 123 4.08 -13.33 2.47
C ALA A 123 4.56 -13.21 1.02
N ILE A 124 3.91 -13.93 0.09
CA ILE A 124 4.22 -13.85 -1.34
C ILE A 124 3.88 -12.47 -1.90
N PHE A 125 2.84 -11.82 -1.42
CA PHE A 125 2.56 -10.44 -1.80
C PHE A 125 3.61 -9.46 -1.25
N ALA A 126 4.00 -9.57 0.02
CA ALA A 126 5.02 -8.72 0.64
C ALA A 126 6.37 -8.78 -0.11
N GLN A 127 6.87 -9.98 -0.43
CA GLN A 127 8.12 -10.12 -1.21
C GLN A 127 8.06 -9.54 -2.63
N ASN A 128 6.86 -9.32 -3.16
CA ASN A 128 6.64 -8.71 -4.46
C ASN A 128 6.25 -7.22 -4.38
N LEU A 129 6.15 -6.66 -3.19
CA LEU A 129 6.08 -5.21 -2.99
C LEU A 129 7.50 -4.68 -2.86
N LEU A 130 7.89 -3.84 -3.82
CA LEU A 130 9.19 -3.22 -3.91
C LEU A 130 9.07 -1.77 -3.44
N VAL A 131 9.96 -1.35 -2.53
CA VAL A 131 9.98 0.01 -1.99
C VAL A 131 11.25 0.72 -2.41
N THR A 132 11.10 1.96 -2.85
CA THR A 132 12.19 2.90 -3.11
C THR A 132 11.94 4.17 -2.33
N VAL A 133 12.98 4.70 -1.69
CA VAL A 133 12.92 5.94 -0.91
C VAL A 133 13.87 6.95 -1.54
N LEU A 134 13.35 8.12 -1.88
CA LEU A 134 14.12 9.21 -2.47
C LEU A 134 14.14 10.42 -1.54
N LYS A 135 15.33 10.88 -1.19
CA LYS A 135 15.56 12.13 -0.46
C LYS A 135 15.45 13.32 -1.39
N ASN A 136 14.77 14.36 -0.92
CA ASN A 136 14.43 15.58 -1.65
C ASN A 136 13.72 15.31 -2.99
N GLY A 137 13.01 14.17 -3.08
CA GLY A 137 12.15 13.85 -4.21
C GLY A 137 10.77 14.49 -4.05
N THR A 138 10.04 14.57 -5.15
CA THR A 138 8.63 14.99 -5.20
C THR A 138 7.75 13.86 -5.69
N VAL A 139 6.45 13.93 -5.40
CA VAL A 139 5.47 12.97 -5.95
C VAL A 139 4.87 13.58 -7.22
N SER A 140 4.97 12.85 -8.33
CA SER A 140 4.27 13.16 -9.58
C SER A 140 3.37 11.98 -9.92
N GLY A 141 2.06 12.17 -9.76
CA GLY A 141 1.07 11.11 -9.90
C GLY A 141 1.30 9.98 -8.88
N ALA A 142 1.63 8.79 -9.37
CA ALA A 142 1.84 7.59 -8.56
C ALA A 142 3.33 7.22 -8.37
N THR A 143 4.23 8.11 -8.78
CA THR A 143 5.68 7.87 -8.77
C THR A 143 6.42 9.02 -8.09
N CYS A 144 7.56 8.69 -7.52
CA CYS A 144 8.51 9.68 -7.05
C CYS A 144 9.40 10.15 -8.21
N THR A 145 9.63 11.46 -8.29
CA THR A 145 10.48 12.10 -9.31
C THR A 145 11.52 12.99 -8.66
N GLY A 146 12.70 13.07 -9.29
CA GLY A 146 13.84 13.82 -8.74
C GLY A 146 14.39 13.21 -7.44
N GLY A 147 15.29 13.95 -6.78
CA GLY A 147 15.92 13.53 -5.54
C GLY A 147 16.98 12.44 -5.72
N THR A 148 17.48 11.91 -4.61
CA THR A 148 18.49 10.86 -4.57
C THR A 148 17.96 9.64 -3.82
N VAL A 149 18.20 8.44 -4.35
CA VAL A 149 17.81 7.20 -3.67
C VAL A 149 18.60 7.10 -2.36
N VAL A 150 17.89 6.84 -1.26
CA VAL A 150 18.50 6.58 0.05
C VAL A 150 18.23 5.13 0.44
N GLY A 151 19.31 4.40 0.74
CA GLY A 151 19.26 2.95 0.91
C GLY A 151 19.33 2.23 -0.44
N THR A 152 18.50 1.20 -0.61
CA THR A 152 18.49 0.37 -1.82
C THR A 152 17.19 0.59 -2.59
N ALA A 153 17.30 0.88 -3.89
CA ALA A 153 16.12 0.97 -4.77
C ALA A 153 15.43 -0.38 -4.94
N ASP A 154 14.11 -0.34 -5.15
CA ASP A 154 13.27 -1.52 -5.39
C ASP A 154 13.47 -2.64 -4.36
N THR A 155 13.65 -2.26 -3.09
CA THR A 155 13.86 -3.21 -2.00
C THR A 155 12.59 -4.05 -1.79
N PRO A 156 12.64 -5.39 -1.92
CA PRO A 156 11.48 -6.24 -1.67
C PRO A 156 11.13 -6.24 -0.19
N LEU A 157 9.85 -6.20 0.13
CA LEU A 157 9.40 -6.28 1.52
C LEU A 157 9.28 -7.73 1.98
N LEU A 158 9.07 -7.93 3.28
CA LEU A 158 8.83 -9.23 3.89
C LEU A 158 7.98 -9.01 5.13
N ILE A 159 7.16 -9.99 5.49
CA ILE A 159 6.41 -9.95 6.74
C ILE A 159 7.41 -9.84 7.90
N GLY A 160 7.15 -8.92 8.82
CA GLY A 160 8.06 -8.54 9.88
C GLY A 160 8.77 -7.21 9.61
N SER A 161 9.86 -6.97 10.34
CA SER A 161 10.62 -5.72 10.30
C SER A 161 11.70 -5.75 9.22
N LYS A 162 11.85 -4.64 8.48
CA LYS A 162 12.92 -4.45 7.51
C LYS A 162 13.48 -3.02 7.56
N ALA A 163 14.80 -2.88 7.55
CA ALA A 163 15.45 -1.58 7.37
C ALA A 163 15.33 -1.11 5.90
N LEU A 164 15.01 0.17 5.70
CA LEU A 164 14.86 0.77 4.36
C LEU A 164 15.89 1.87 4.11
N VAL A 165 16.04 2.79 5.06
CA VAL A 165 17.00 3.89 5.00
C VAL A 165 18.05 3.66 6.09
N PRO A 166 19.34 3.53 5.73
CA PRO A 166 20.42 3.53 6.71
C PRO A 166 20.48 4.89 7.41
N THR A 167 21.29 5.00 8.46
CA THR A 167 21.49 6.27 9.18
C THR A 167 21.84 7.40 8.20
N THR A 168 21.02 8.45 8.19
CA THR A 168 21.18 9.60 7.31
C THR A 168 22.27 10.55 7.81
N ALA A 169 22.66 11.48 6.94
CA ALA A 169 23.44 12.64 7.36
C ALA A 169 22.68 13.48 8.40
N PRO A 170 23.38 14.20 9.30
CA PRO A 170 22.74 14.98 10.35
C PRO A 170 21.73 16.00 9.81
N LEU A 171 20.51 15.97 10.34
CA LEU A 171 19.49 16.98 10.12
C LEU A 171 19.69 18.10 11.13
N ALA A 172 20.12 19.26 10.64
CA ALA A 172 20.34 20.46 11.45
C ALA A 172 19.06 20.90 12.19
N VAL A 173 19.23 21.72 13.22
CA VAL A 173 18.11 22.35 13.95
C VAL A 173 17.26 23.18 12.98
N ASN A 174 15.93 23.04 13.04
CA ASN A 174 14.97 23.58 12.08
C ASN A 174 15.12 23.04 10.64
N GLY A 175 16.01 22.09 10.43
CA GLY A 175 16.21 21.40 9.17
C GLY A 175 14.95 20.62 8.77
N THR A 176 14.67 20.64 7.47
CA THR A 176 13.56 19.90 6.87
C THR A 176 14.11 19.04 5.74
N GLU A 177 13.65 17.80 5.69
CA GLU A 177 14.02 16.84 4.66
C GLU A 177 12.78 16.15 4.12
N ASN A 178 12.62 16.17 2.79
CA ASN A 178 11.50 15.53 2.12
C ASN A 178 11.90 14.11 1.68
N LEU A 179 11.18 13.11 2.13
CA LEU A 179 11.34 11.72 1.72
C LEU A 179 10.16 11.32 0.85
N CYS A 180 10.41 11.06 -0.42
CA CYS A 180 9.43 10.47 -1.31
C CYS A 180 9.54 8.95 -1.25
N ILE A 181 8.50 8.29 -0.77
CA ILE A 181 8.43 6.84 -0.66
C ILE A 181 7.58 6.34 -1.83
N GLN A 182 8.16 5.51 -2.68
CA GLN A 182 7.47 4.85 -3.77
C GLN A 182 7.36 3.35 -3.48
N VAL A 183 6.17 2.81 -3.66
CA VAL A 183 5.89 1.38 -3.58
C VAL A 183 5.39 0.89 -4.93
N LYS A 184 5.93 -0.25 -5.37
CA LYS A 184 5.62 -0.88 -6.67
C LYS A 184 5.32 -2.35 -6.46
N VAL A 185 4.28 -2.87 -7.09
CA VAL A 185 4.11 -4.33 -7.21
C VAL A 185 4.96 -4.81 -8.37
N ASN A 186 5.80 -5.81 -8.11
CA ASN A 186 6.61 -6.46 -9.13
C ASN A 186 5.72 -6.88 -10.33
N ALA A 187 6.11 -6.50 -11.54
CA ALA A 187 5.37 -6.84 -12.76
C ALA A 187 5.24 -8.37 -12.95
N ASN A 188 6.18 -9.13 -12.37
CA ASN A 188 6.22 -10.59 -12.41
C ASN A 188 5.65 -11.25 -11.14
N ALA A 189 4.96 -10.50 -10.26
CA ALA A 189 4.41 -11.04 -9.02
C ALA A 189 3.53 -12.27 -9.30
N PRO A 190 3.72 -13.41 -8.63
CA PRO A 190 3.05 -14.66 -8.99
C PRO A 190 1.54 -14.61 -8.67
N LYS A 191 0.76 -15.63 -9.07
CA LYS A 191 -0.72 -15.58 -8.90
C LYS A 191 -1.13 -15.63 -7.43
N GLU A 192 -0.28 -16.23 -6.60
CA GLU A 192 -0.39 -16.37 -5.14
C GLU A 192 -0.22 -15.02 -4.42
N ALA A 193 0.30 -13.99 -5.08
CA ALA A 193 0.34 -12.63 -4.53
C ALA A 193 -1.03 -11.91 -4.64
N ARG A 194 -1.98 -12.45 -5.42
CA ARG A 194 -3.30 -11.85 -5.63
C ARG A 194 -4.21 -12.12 -4.44
N MET A 195 -5.22 -11.27 -4.23
CA MET A 195 -6.18 -11.41 -3.12
C MET A 195 -5.54 -11.47 -1.73
N ALA A 196 -4.33 -10.97 -1.62
CA ALA A 196 -3.61 -10.82 -0.38
C ALA A 196 -3.60 -9.36 0.02
N ALA A 197 -3.49 -9.14 1.32
CA ALA A 197 -3.37 -7.83 1.91
C ALA A 197 -2.32 -7.77 3.00
N VAL A 198 -1.59 -6.66 2.99
CA VAL A 198 -0.58 -6.34 3.99
C VAL A 198 -0.76 -4.91 4.48
N SER A 199 -0.41 -4.69 5.73
CA SER A 199 -0.25 -3.38 6.35
C SER A 199 1.23 -3.08 6.51
N ALA A 200 1.62 -1.82 6.35
CA ALA A 200 3.01 -1.38 6.44
C ALA A 200 3.11 -0.21 7.43
N LYS A 201 3.99 -0.30 8.43
CA LYS A 201 4.26 0.73 9.44
C LYS A 201 5.70 1.22 9.32
N PHE A 202 5.91 2.48 8.91
CA PHE A 202 7.26 3.04 8.80
C PHE A 202 7.76 3.52 10.17
N LYS A 203 8.89 3.03 10.65
CA LYS A 203 9.47 3.42 11.93
C LYS A 203 10.67 4.31 11.71
N PHE A 204 10.70 5.45 12.40
CA PHE A 204 11.84 6.37 12.38
C PHE A 204 12.55 6.34 13.72
N THR A 205 13.83 5.99 13.68
CA THR A 205 14.72 6.01 14.85
C THR A 205 15.66 7.19 14.69
N ALA A 206 15.43 8.26 15.46
CA ALA A 206 16.34 9.39 15.55
C ALA A 206 17.44 9.11 16.58
N THR A 207 18.66 9.54 16.32
CA THR A 207 19.81 9.42 17.23
C THR A 207 20.57 10.74 17.21
N LYS A 208 21.08 11.18 18.36
CA LYS A 208 21.90 12.40 18.42
C LYS A 208 23.06 12.26 17.45
N ALA A 209 23.30 13.31 16.66
CA ALA A 209 24.43 13.37 15.74
C ALA A 209 25.76 13.50 16.50
#